data_AF-A0A3B8W4W9-F1
#
_entry.id   AF-A0A3B8W4W9-F1
#
_cell.length_a   1.000
_cell.length_b   1.000
_cell.length_c   1.000
_cell.angle_alpha   90.00
_cell.angle_beta   90.00
_cell.angle_gamma   90.00
#
_symmetry.space_group_name_H-M   'P 1'
#
loop_
_entity.id
_entity.type
_entity.pdbx_description
1 polymer ?
#
loop_
_entity_poly.entity_id
_entity_poly.type
_entity_poly.pdbx_seq_one_letter_code
_entity_poly.pdbx_strand_id
1 'polypeptide(L)'
;GPQRGGSSLGASGSPGRSNEYYFGATGGGLWKTTDGGQEWFPVTDGKISSSSIGAVAVAETNPDIVYIGAGETQLRGSITQGDGVYKTTDGGKTWRHLGLRETQAIAR
;
A
#
# COMPACT_ATOMS: atom_id res chain seq x y z
N GLY A 1 -6.99 8.14 -10.01
CA GLY A 1 -7.28 6.94 -9.19
C GLY A 1 -7.87 5.84 -10.05
N PRO A 2 -8.06 4.61 -9.53
CA PRO A 2 -8.65 3.51 -10.30
C PRO A 2 -10.03 3.87 -10.86
N GLN A 3 -10.37 3.31 -12.04
CA GLN A 3 -11.69 3.49 -12.66
C GLN A 3 -12.83 2.84 -11.85
N ARG A 4 -12.51 1.93 -10.91
CA ARG A 4 -13.45 1.38 -9.93
C ARG A 4 -13.13 1.94 -8.55
N GLY A 5 -14.12 2.57 -7.93
CA GLY A 5 -14.02 3.06 -6.55
C GLY A 5 -14.06 1.91 -5.54
N GLY A 6 -13.27 2.04 -4.47
CA GLY A 6 -13.20 1.11 -3.34
C GLY A 6 -12.71 1.84 -2.08
N SER A 7 -12.71 1.16 -0.93
CA SER A 7 -12.24 1.76 0.32
C SER A 7 -10.73 1.91 0.33
N SER A 8 -10.24 2.99 0.94
CA SER A 8 -8.82 3.19 1.25
C SER A 8 -8.65 3.35 2.75
N LEU A 9 -7.65 2.67 3.31
CA LEU A 9 -7.41 2.64 4.77
C LEU A 9 -6.11 3.32 5.19
N GLY A 10 -5.24 3.67 4.24
CA GLY A 10 -3.99 4.35 4.56
C GLY A 10 -3.48 5.17 3.39
N ALA A 11 -2.98 6.37 3.68
CA ALA A 11 -2.27 7.23 2.73
C ALA A 11 -0.99 7.77 3.37
N SER A 12 0.08 7.90 2.58
CA SER A 12 1.36 8.44 3.03
C SER A 12 2.04 9.21 1.91
N GLY A 13 2.59 10.38 2.23
CA GLY A 13 3.48 11.15 1.34
C GLY A 13 4.90 11.18 1.87
N SER A 14 5.81 11.85 1.15
CA SER A 14 7.17 12.13 1.62
C SER A 14 7.48 13.64 1.62
N PRO A 15 8.09 14.19 2.70
CA PRO A 15 8.55 15.58 2.71
C PRO A 15 9.60 15.88 1.63
N GLY A 16 10.38 14.88 1.22
CA GLY A 16 11.43 15.03 0.20
C GLY A 16 10.91 15.00 -1.24
N ARG A 17 9.65 14.60 -1.47
CA ARG A 17 9.02 14.54 -2.80
C ARG A 17 7.57 15.01 -2.68
N SER A 18 7.35 16.31 -2.73
CA SER A 18 6.07 16.98 -2.45
C SER A 18 4.89 16.57 -3.34
N ASN A 19 5.15 15.93 -4.48
CA ASN A 19 4.12 15.46 -5.41
C ASN A 19 3.95 13.94 -5.39
N GLU A 20 4.73 13.22 -4.57
CA GLU A 20 4.69 11.77 -4.47
C GLU A 20 3.86 11.31 -3.27
N TYR A 21 2.78 10.59 -3.56
CA TYR A 21 1.87 10.06 -2.54
C TYR A 21 1.54 8.60 -2.84
N TYR A 22 1.22 7.87 -1.77
CA TYR A 22 0.77 6.49 -1.82
C TYR A 22 -0.56 6.36 -1.09
N PHE A 23 -1.46 5.51 -1.59
CA PHE A 23 -2.60 5.04 -0.81
C PHE A 23 -2.80 3.53 -0.97
N GLY A 24 -3.23 2.88 0.11
CA GLY A 24 -3.62 1.47 0.14
C GLY A 24 -5.11 1.32 -0.08
N ALA A 25 -5.50 0.40 -0.96
CA ALA A 25 -6.90 0.05 -1.21
C ALA A 25 -7.22 -1.34 -0.61
N THR A 26 -8.44 -1.49 -0.12
CA THR A 26 -9.00 -2.80 0.27
C THR A 26 -9.38 -3.56 -1.02
N GLY A 27 -8.70 -4.67 -1.29
CA GLY A 27 -8.90 -5.48 -2.51
C GLY A 27 -8.37 -4.84 -3.80
N GLY A 28 -7.59 -3.76 -3.71
CA GLY A 28 -7.06 -3.02 -4.88
C GLY A 28 -5.57 -2.71 -4.83
N GLY A 29 -4.82 -3.24 -3.86
CA GLY A 29 -3.38 -3.06 -3.75
C GLY A 29 -2.94 -1.66 -3.31
N LEU A 30 -1.67 -1.33 -3.57
CA LEU A 30 -1.10 -0.02 -3.33
C LEU A 30 -1.07 0.79 -4.63
N TRP A 31 -1.44 2.06 -4.52
CA TRP A 31 -1.42 3.04 -5.61
C TRP A 31 -0.43 4.14 -5.31
N LYS A 32 0.21 4.67 -6.35
CA LYS A 32 1.18 5.76 -6.28
C LYS A 32 0.83 6.85 -7.27
N THR A 33 1.04 8.10 -6.86
CA THR A 33 1.07 9.28 -7.73
C THR A 33 2.42 9.96 -7.62
N THR A 34 2.81 10.72 -8.64
CA THR A 34 4.01 11.57 -8.67
C THR A 34 3.70 13.00 -9.12
N ASP A 35 2.43 13.32 -9.40
CA ASP A 35 1.97 14.57 -9.97
C ASP A 35 0.97 15.30 -9.05
N GLY A 36 1.01 14.99 -7.74
CA GLY A 36 0.11 15.62 -6.77
C GLY A 36 -1.29 15.01 -6.74
N GLY A 37 -1.47 13.81 -7.30
CA GLY A 37 -2.73 13.06 -7.25
C GLY A 37 -3.62 13.22 -8.47
N GLN A 38 -3.12 13.81 -9.56
CA GLN A 38 -3.83 13.92 -10.84
C GLN A 38 -3.94 12.54 -11.48
N GLU A 39 -2.82 11.80 -11.54
CA GLU A 39 -2.77 10.42 -11.99
C GLU A 39 -2.28 9.47 -10.89
N TRP A 40 -2.78 8.23 -10.95
CA TRP A 40 -2.45 7.19 -9.98
C TRP A 40 -2.19 5.87 -10.69
N PHE A 41 -1.11 5.21 -10.32
CA PHE A 41 -0.66 3.95 -10.92
C PHE A 41 -0.58 2.85 -9.87
N PRO A 42 -0.98 1.61 -10.20
CA PRO A 42 -0.83 0.47 -9.30
C PRO A 42 0.64 0.10 -9.16
N VAL A 43 1.11 -0.16 -7.94
CA VAL A 43 2.53 -0.51 -7.68
C VAL A 43 2.72 -1.91 -7.10
N THR A 44 1.64 -2.64 -6.84
CA THR A 44 1.67 -3.99 -6.25
C THR A 44 1.19 -5.09 -7.21
N ASP A 45 0.58 -4.74 -8.34
CA ASP A 45 0.02 -5.71 -9.28
C ASP A 45 1.07 -6.72 -9.78
N GLY A 46 0.78 -8.00 -9.59
CA GLY A 46 1.67 -9.11 -9.96
C GLY A 46 2.96 -9.21 -9.15
N LYS A 47 3.16 -8.38 -8.12
CA LYS A 47 4.41 -8.29 -7.34
C LYS A 47 4.28 -8.82 -5.91
N ILE A 48 3.06 -8.84 -5.37
CA ILE A 48 2.75 -9.36 -4.03
C ILE A 48 1.54 -10.29 -4.10
N SER A 49 1.36 -11.13 -3.09
CA SER A 49 0.24 -12.09 -3.04
C SER A 49 -1.04 -11.51 -2.44
N SER A 50 -0.95 -10.49 -1.58
CA SER A 50 -2.13 -9.86 -1.01
C SER A 50 -2.64 -8.68 -1.85
N SER A 51 -3.97 -8.63 -2.03
CA SER A 51 -4.66 -7.55 -2.73
C SER A 51 -5.17 -6.44 -1.80
N SER A 52 -5.12 -6.63 -0.49
CA SER A 52 -5.64 -5.65 0.48
C SER A 52 -4.52 -5.01 1.27
N ILE A 53 -4.45 -3.68 1.22
CA ILE A 53 -3.43 -2.91 1.92
C ILE A 53 -4.12 -2.02 2.96
N GLY A 54 -3.96 -2.38 4.22
CA GLY A 54 -4.54 -1.67 5.37
C GLY A 54 -3.63 -0.60 5.96
N ALA A 55 -2.32 -0.72 5.76
CA ALA A 55 -1.33 0.21 6.30
C ALA A 55 -0.26 0.57 5.26
N VAL A 56 0.14 1.85 5.23
CA VAL A 56 1.20 2.36 4.36
C VAL A 56 2.12 3.28 5.17
N ALA A 57 3.43 3.09 5.02
CA ALA A 57 4.43 3.96 5.63
C ALA A 57 5.59 4.22 4.68
N VAL A 58 5.83 5.49 4.37
CA VAL A 58 6.99 5.95 3.59
C VAL A 58 8.07 6.43 4.55
N ALA A 59 9.34 6.06 4.33
CA ALA A 59 10.43 6.55 5.14
C ALA A 59 10.70 8.03 4.85
N GLU A 60 10.83 8.84 5.90
CA GLU A 60 11.03 10.30 5.77
C GLU A 60 12.37 10.64 5.09
N THR A 61 13.41 9.86 5.38
CA THR A 61 14.78 10.09 4.87
C THR A 61 14.97 9.58 3.45
N ASN A 62 14.15 8.63 3.00
CA ASN A 62 14.24 8.08 1.65
C ASN A 62 12.85 7.60 1.17
N PRO A 63 12.17 8.37 0.31
CA PRO A 63 10.86 8.03 -0.23
C PRO A 63 10.81 6.72 -1.03
N ASP A 64 11.95 6.19 -1.49
CA ASP A 64 11.98 4.89 -2.18
C ASP A 64 11.80 3.72 -1.21
N ILE A 65 11.95 3.95 0.09
CA ILE A 65 11.71 2.96 1.13
C ILE A 65 10.25 3.09 1.59
N VAL A 66 9.43 2.11 1.24
CA VAL A 66 8.02 2.05 1.64
C VAL A 66 7.72 0.69 2.27
N TYR A 67 6.98 0.72 3.37
CA TYR A 67 6.42 -0.45 4.04
C TYR A 67 4.91 -0.47 3.84
N ILE A 68 4.36 -1.66 3.60
CA ILE A 68 2.92 -1.89 3.55
C ILE A 68 2.52 -3.04 4.45
N GLY A 69 1.42 -2.86 5.15
CA GLY A 69 0.75 -3.90 5.92
C GLY A 69 -0.45 -4.42 5.13
N ALA A 70 -0.46 -5.73 4.88
CA ALA A 70 -1.55 -6.38 4.18
C ALA A 70 -2.74 -6.62 5.12
N GLY A 71 -3.92 -6.73 4.50
CA GLY A 71 -5.18 -7.07 5.15
C GLY A 71 -6.06 -5.87 5.47
N GLU A 72 -7.35 -6.15 5.54
CA GLU A 72 -8.38 -5.17 5.91
C GLU A 72 -8.71 -5.30 7.40
N THR A 73 -8.73 -4.17 8.11
CA THR A 73 -9.01 -4.10 9.55
C THR A 73 -10.47 -3.73 9.84
N GLN A 74 -11.18 -3.22 8.83
CA GLN A 74 -12.55 -2.79 8.98
C GLN A 74 -13.50 -3.98 8.81
N LEU A 75 -14.04 -4.47 9.92
CA LEU A 75 -14.98 -5.59 9.92
C LEU A 75 -16.25 -5.23 9.12
N ARG A 76 -16.44 -5.93 7.98
CA ARG A 76 -17.63 -5.84 7.11
C ARG A 76 -18.04 -7.24 6.67
N GLY A 77 -19.15 -7.34 5.93
CA GLY A 77 -19.68 -8.64 5.47
C GLY A 77 -18.73 -9.44 4.57
N SER A 78 -17.69 -8.82 4.02
CA SER A 78 -16.57 -9.48 3.32
C SER A 78 -15.27 -8.80 3.75
N ILE A 79 -14.28 -9.59 4.16
CA ILE A 79 -12.95 -9.12 4.60
C ILE A 79 -11.93 -9.89 3.79
N THR A 80 -11.02 -9.17 3.15
CA THR A 80 -9.87 -9.81 2.50
C THR A 80 -8.69 -9.83 3.47
N GLN A 81 -8.29 -11.05 3.86
CA GLN A 81 -7.17 -11.26 4.75
C GLN A 81 -5.85 -10.88 4.06
N GLY A 82 -4.98 -10.26 4.86
CA GLY A 82 -3.59 -10.02 4.53
C GLY A 82 -2.73 -11.23 4.79
N ASP A 83 -1.49 -11.14 4.32
CA ASP A 83 -0.46 -12.16 4.51
C ASP A 83 0.84 -11.57 5.06
N GLY A 84 0.76 -10.47 5.80
CA GLY A 84 1.88 -9.87 6.51
C GLY A 84 2.38 -8.54 5.96
N VAL A 85 3.69 -8.30 6.10
CA VAL A 85 4.32 -7.01 5.78
C VAL A 85 5.20 -7.14 4.56
N TYR A 86 5.16 -6.13 3.69
CA TYR A 86 6.08 -5.99 2.58
C TYR A 86 6.89 -4.70 2.68
N LYS A 87 8.07 -4.74 2.07
CA LYS A 87 8.96 -3.58 1.94
C LYS A 87 9.44 -3.45 0.51
N THR A 88 9.51 -2.22 0.03
CA THR A 88 10.27 -1.82 -1.14
C THR A 88 11.40 -0.89 -0.72
N THR A 89 12.45 -0.84 -1.52
CA THR A 89 13.56 0.14 -1.42
C THR A 89 13.81 0.83 -2.75
N ASP A 90 12.88 0.70 -3.71
CA ASP A 90 12.98 1.21 -5.07
C ASP A 90 11.70 1.93 -5.54
N GLY A 91 10.92 2.42 -4.57
CA GLY A 91 9.72 3.21 -4.83
C GLY A 91 8.55 2.39 -5.39
N GLY A 92 8.49 1.10 -5.08
CA GLY A 92 7.40 0.18 -5.46
C GLY A 92 7.63 -0.59 -6.75
N LYS A 93 8.87 -0.62 -7.29
CA LYS A 93 9.19 -1.46 -8.46
C LYS A 93 9.27 -2.92 -8.05
N THR A 94 9.94 -3.22 -6.95
CA THR A 94 10.03 -4.56 -6.36
C THR A 94 9.63 -4.56 -4.89
N TRP A 95 9.13 -5.71 -4.44
CA TRP A 95 8.65 -5.90 -3.07
C TRP A 95 9.28 -7.16 -2.46
N ARG A 96 9.69 -7.02 -1.20
CA ARG A 96 10.16 -8.13 -0.37
C ARG A 96 9.15 -8.39 0.74
N HIS A 97 8.70 -9.64 0.85
CA HIS A 97 7.91 -10.12 1.98
C HIS A 97 8.81 -10.19 3.24
N LEU A 98 8.37 -9.58 4.34
CA LEU A 98 9.13 -9.48 5.59
C LEU A 98 8.65 -10.45 6.68
N GLY A 99 7.62 -11.26 6.42
CA GLY A 99 7.05 -12.20 7.38
C GLY A 99 5.68 -11.74 7.90
N LEU A 100 5.30 -12.26 9.07
CA LEU A 100 3.95 -12.10 9.65
C LEU A 100 2.85 -12.73 8.77
N ARG A 101 3.15 -13.88 8.16
CA ARG A 101 2.24 -14.56 7.20
C ARG A 101 0.89 -14.93 7.77
N GLU A 102 0.82 -15.19 9.07
CA GLU A 102 -0.42 -15.54 9.77
C GLU A 102 -1.18 -14.29 10.28
N THR A 103 -0.61 -13.11 10.08
CA THR A 103 -1.25 -11.84 10.47
C THR A 103 -2.21 -11.40 9.38
N GLN A 104 -3.50 -11.60 9.64
CA GLN A 104 -4.59 -11.36 8.69
C GLN A 104 -4.92 -9.88 8.47
N ALA A 105 -4.51 -9.00 9.39
CA ALA A 105 -4.82 -7.57 9.33
C ALA A 105 -3.71 -6.74 10.00
N ILE A 106 -3.17 -5.77 9.26
CA ILE A 106 -2.17 -4.82 9.76
C ILE A 106 -2.66 -3.40 9.50
N ALA A 107 -2.81 -2.62 10.57
CA ALA A 107 -3.22 -1.21 10.55
C ALA A 107 -2.09 -0.30 11.06
N ARG A 108 -2.16 0.98 10.69
CA ARG A 108 -1.32 2.06 11.20
C ARG A 108 -2.19 3.21 11.72
#